data_AF-A0A968KGK3-F1
#
_entry.id   AF-A0A968KGK3-F1
#
_cell.length_a   1.000
_cell.length_b   1.000
_cell.length_c   1.000
_cell.angle_alpha   90.00
_cell.angle_beta   90.00
_cell.angle_gamma   90.00
#
_symmetry.space_group_name_H-M   'P 1'
#
loop_
_entity.id
_entity.type
_entity.pdbx_description
1 polymer ?
#
loop_
_entity_poly.entity_id
_entity_poly.type
_entity_poly.pdbx_seq_one_letter_code
_entity_poly.pdbx_strand_id
1 'polypeptide(L)'
;MDYIVVLHGIARTWRSMRTLVKYFKERGYPVLNVGYPSTRLPLESLVQHIRNQVAAFNQDENRKIHFIGYSLGGLLARGLLHLY
;
A
#
# COMPACT_ATOMS: atom_id res chain seq x y z
N MET A 1 10.12 -4.49 13.99
CA MET A 1 9.87 -3.35 13.08
C MET A 1 8.50 -3.53 12.47
N ASP A 2 7.65 -2.52 12.39
CA ASP A 2 6.33 -2.66 11.77
C ASP A 2 6.42 -2.78 10.24
N TYR A 3 5.33 -3.18 9.59
CA TYR A 3 5.21 -3.22 8.13
C TYR A 3 4.72 -1.89 7.58
N ILE A 4 5.19 -1.49 6.40
CA ILE A 4 4.72 -0.28 5.71
C ILE A 4 4.16 -0.65 4.34
N VAL A 5 2.95 -0.20 4.04
CA VAL A 5 2.30 -0.34 2.73
C VAL A 5 2.15 1.03 2.08
N VAL A 6 2.66 1.17 0.86
CA VAL A 6 2.68 2.45 0.16
C VAL A 6 1.82 2.38 -1.10
N LEU A 7 0.89 3.35 -1.26
CA LEU A 7 -0.15 3.39 -2.27
C LEU A 7 -0.09 4.69 -3.10
N HIS A 8 0.02 4.56 -4.43
CA HIS A 8 0.18 5.69 -5.35
C HIS A 8 -1.15 6.35 -5.78
N GLY A 9 -1.09 7.57 -6.32
CA GLY A 9 -2.27 8.27 -6.81
C GLY A 9 -2.86 7.73 -8.11
N ILE A 10 -3.99 8.32 -8.52
CA ILE A 10 -4.60 8.09 -9.83
C ILE A 10 -3.66 8.52 -10.96
N ALA A 11 -3.65 7.78 -12.07
CA ALA A 11 -2.76 7.99 -13.22
C ALA A 11 -1.24 8.01 -12.87
N ARG A 12 -0.88 7.50 -11.69
CA ARG A 12 0.51 7.26 -11.26
C ARG A 12 0.79 5.77 -11.22
N THR A 13 2.05 5.44 -10.93
CA THR A 13 2.51 4.08 -10.70
C THR A 13 3.29 4.01 -9.39
N TRP A 14 3.59 2.79 -8.92
CA TRP A 14 4.44 2.53 -7.75
C TRP A 14 5.80 3.25 -7.81
N ARG A 15 6.28 3.58 -9.03
CA ARG A 15 7.53 4.31 -9.23
C ARG A 15 7.52 5.69 -8.60
N SER A 16 6.36 6.35 -8.55
CA SER A 16 6.19 7.66 -7.92
C SER A 16 6.46 7.65 -6.42
N MET A 17 6.45 6.46 -5.79
CA MET A 17 6.68 6.29 -4.36
C MET A 17 8.10 5.81 -4.02
N ARG A 18 8.99 5.63 -5.01
CA ARG A 18 10.32 4.99 -4.81
C ARG A 18 11.20 5.69 -3.79
N THR A 19 11.22 7.02 -3.76
CA THR A 19 12.02 7.79 -2.81
C THR A 19 11.62 7.48 -1.37
N LEU A 20 10.30 7.44 -1.11
CA LEU A 20 9.77 7.12 0.22
C LEU A 20 10.06 5.67 0.62
N VAL A 21 9.90 4.74 -0.32
CA VAL A 21 10.19 3.32 -0.09
C VAL A 21 11.67 3.12 0.26
N LYS A 22 12.57 3.79 -0.46
CA LYS A 22 14.01 3.75 -0.19
C LYS A 22 14.32 4.26 1.22
N TYR A 23 13.75 5.42 1.59
CA TYR A 23 13.93 6.02 2.92
C TYR A 23 13.60 5.07 4.08
N PHE A 24 12.50 4.33 3.98
CA PHE A 24 12.09 3.38 5.01
C PHE A 24 12.88 2.07 4.99
N LYS A 25 13.19 1.54 3.79
CA LYS A 25 14.01 0.34 3.66
C LYS A 25 15.42 0.54 4.23
N GLU A 26 16.03 1.71 4.02
CA GLU A 26 17.33 2.07 4.61
C GLU A 26 17.32 2.11 6.15
N ARG A 27 16.13 2.21 6.76
CA ARG A 27 15.92 2.17 8.22
C ARG A 27 15.47 0.81 8.75
N GLY A 28 15.47 -0.22 7.90
CA GLY A 28 15.13 -1.59 8.29
C GLY A 28 13.64 -1.92 8.33
N TYR A 29 12.77 -1.02 7.85
CA TYR A 29 11.34 -1.34 7.73
C TYR A 29 11.09 -2.25 6.52
N PRO A 30 10.30 -3.32 6.67
CA PRO A 30 9.75 -4.04 5.54
C PRO A 30 8.67 -3.19 4.86
N VAL A 31 8.88 -2.87 3.57
CA VAL A 31 7.98 -2.00 2.81
C VAL A 31 7.43 -2.72 1.59
N LEU A 32 6.09 -2.76 1.48
CA LEU A 32 5.36 -3.16 0.29
C LEU A 32 4.98 -1.92 -0.53
N ASN A 33 5.57 -1.79 -1.72
CA ASN A 33 5.25 -0.73 -2.67
C ASN A 33 4.29 -1.27 -3.74
N VAL A 34 2.99 -1.01 -3.57
CA VAL A 34 1.97 -1.67 -4.37
C VAL A 34 1.78 -0.94 -5.70
N GLY A 35 1.82 -1.69 -6.80
CA GLY A 35 1.40 -1.20 -8.12
C GLY A 35 0.00 -1.67 -8.45
N TYR A 36 -0.87 -0.78 -8.94
CA TYR A 36 -2.21 -1.13 -9.38
C TYR A 36 -2.70 -0.23 -10.52
N PRO A 37 -3.62 -0.73 -11.37
CA PRO A 37 -4.10 0.01 -12.55
C PRO A 37 -5.17 1.05 -12.15
N SER A 38 -4.71 2.15 -11.53
CA SER A 38 -5.55 3.19 -10.91
C SER A 38 -6.58 3.88 -11.80
N THR A 39 -6.47 3.75 -13.12
CA THR A 39 -7.41 4.34 -14.10
C THR A 39 -8.25 3.30 -14.84
N ARG A 40 -8.04 2.00 -14.57
CA ARG A 40 -8.69 0.91 -15.31
C ARG A 40 -9.62 0.05 -14.47
N LEU A 41 -9.54 0.17 -13.13
CA LEU A 41 -10.36 -0.62 -12.22
C LEU A 41 -11.16 0.31 -11.29
N PRO A 42 -12.38 -0.09 -10.91
CA PRO A 42 -13.15 0.62 -9.89
C PRO A 42 -12.49 0.49 -8.51
N LEU A 43 -12.88 1.37 -7.57
CA LEU A 43 -12.25 1.49 -6.27
C LEU A 43 -12.29 0.18 -5.47
N GLU A 44 -13.41 -0.53 -5.49
CA GLU A 44 -13.64 -1.78 -4.77
C GLU A 44 -12.70 -2.87 -5.28
N SER A 45 -12.55 -3.00 -6.60
CA SER A 45 -11.61 -3.94 -7.21
C SER A 45 -10.16 -3.60 -6.88
N LEU A 46 -9.81 -2.30 -6.82
CA LEU A 46 -8.50 -1.86 -6.38
C LEU A 46 -8.24 -2.24 -4.92
N VAL A 47 -9.20 -2.02 -4.01
CA VAL A 47 -9.09 -2.42 -2.60
C VAL A 47 -8.87 -3.93 -2.48
N GLN A 48 -9.65 -4.75 -3.20
CA GLN A 48 -9.48 -6.21 -3.18
C GLN A 48 -8.11 -6.66 -3.71
N HIS A 49 -7.66 -6.06 -4.81
CA HIS A 49 -6.35 -6.34 -5.40
C HIS A 49 -5.21 -6.02 -4.43
N ILE A 50 -5.32 -4.90 -3.70
CA ILE A 50 -4.32 -4.49 -2.72
C ILE A 50 -4.38 -5.38 -1.47
N ARG A 51 -5.58 -5.73 -1.00
CA ARG A 51 -5.80 -6.59 0.17
C ARG A 51 -5.06 -7.92 0.05
N ASN A 52 -5.17 -8.58 -1.10
CA ASN A 52 -4.49 -9.86 -1.34
C ASN A 52 -2.96 -9.73 -1.25
N GLN A 53 -2.41 -8.61 -1.75
CA GLN A 53 -0.96 -8.35 -1.66
C GLN A 53 -0.53 -8.03 -0.22
N VAL A 54 -1.34 -7.29 0.53
CA VAL A 54 -1.09 -6.99 1.94
C VAL A 54 -1.14 -8.26 2.79
N ALA A 55 -2.13 -9.13 2.56
CA ALA A 55 -2.25 -10.41 3.26
C ALA A 55 -1.04 -11.32 2.99
N ALA A 56 -0.60 -11.42 1.72
CA ALA A 56 0.60 -12.19 1.36
C ALA A 56 1.89 -11.56 1.92
N PHE A 57 1.93 -10.25 2.12
CA PHE A 57 3.08 -9.55 2.70
C PHE A 57 3.13 -9.63 4.22
N ASN A 58 1.98 -9.77 4.88
CA ASN A 58 1.89 -9.86 6.32
C ASN A 58 2.26 -11.26 6.81
N GLN A 59 3.54 -11.45 7.14
CA GLN A 59 4.07 -12.74 7.60
C GLN A 59 4.00 -12.91 9.13
N ASP A 60 3.56 -11.88 9.87
CA ASP A 60 3.48 -11.90 11.33
C ASP A 60 2.33 -11.02 11.81
N GLU A 61 1.26 -11.66 12.27
CA GLU A 61 0.01 -11.01 12.69
C GLU A 61 0.17 -10.11 13.93
N ASN A 62 1.25 -10.26 14.70
CA ASN A 62 1.50 -9.41 15.87
C ASN A 62 2.12 -8.04 15.52
N ARG A 63 2.52 -7.85 14.25
CA ARG A 63 3.17 -6.62 13.79
C ARG A 63 2.16 -5.69 13.14
N LYS A 64 2.24 -4.40 13.46
CA LYS A 64 1.34 -3.40 12.88
C LYS A 64 1.67 -3.18 11.40
N ILE A 65 0.64 -2.85 10.63
CA ILE A 65 0.76 -2.40 9.25
C ILE A 65 0.41 -0.91 9.20
N HIS A 66 1.35 -0.09 8.75
CA HIS A 66 1.16 1.34 8.52
C HIS A 66 0.89 1.59 7.04
N PHE A 67 -0.18 2.31 6.72
CA PHE A 67 -0.51 2.69 5.34
C PHE A 67 -0.07 4.11 5.06
N ILE A 68 0.57 4.32 3.90
CA ILE A 68 0.90 5.64 3.38
C ILE A 68 0.31 5.78 1.98
N GLY A 69 -0.67 6.67 1.83
CA GLY A 69 -1.38 6.90 0.57
C GLY A 69 -1.14 8.31 0.02
N TYR A 70 -0.94 8.42 -1.29
CA TYR A 70 -0.97 9.70 -1.99
C TYR A 70 -2.26 9.86 -2.80
N SER A 71 -3.01 10.95 -2.56
CA SER A 71 -4.28 11.24 -3.25
C SER A 71 -5.24 10.03 -3.21
N LEU A 72 -5.61 9.43 -4.35
CA LEU A 72 -6.40 8.18 -4.42
C LEU A 72 -5.87 7.07 -3.50
N GLY A 73 -4.55 6.98 -3.30
CA GLY A 73 -3.95 6.02 -2.38
C GLY A 73 -4.47 6.16 -0.94
N GLY A 74 -4.86 7.36 -0.50
CA GLY A 74 -5.47 7.59 0.81
C GLY A 74 -6.90 7.04 0.90
N LEU A 75 -7.69 7.17 -0.17
CA LEU A 75 -9.03 6.54 -0.26
C LEU A 75 -8.92 5.01 -0.19
N LEU A 76 -7.94 4.44 -0.90
CA LEU A 76 -7.68 3.01 -0.86
C LEU A 76 -7.22 2.54 0.52
N ALA A 77 -6.34 3.31 1.19
CA ALA A 77 -5.94 3.02 2.57
C ALA A 77 -7.16 3.02 3.52
N ARG A 78 -8.06 3.99 3.40
CA ARG A 78 -9.30 4.02 4.18
C ARG A 78 -10.19 2.79 3.89
N GLY A 79 -10.36 2.43 2.63
CA GLY A 79 -11.13 1.25 2.24
C GLY A 79 -10.56 -0.05 2.80
N LEU A 80 -9.23 -0.17 2.87
CA LEU A 80 -8.56 -1.30 3.51
C LEU A 80 -8.81 -1.30 5.02
N LEU A 81 -8.64 -0.16 5.71
CA LEU A 81 -8.83 -0.05 7.15
C LEU A 81 -10.26 -0.33 7.64
N HIS A 82 -11.27 -0.14 6.79
CA HIS A 82 -12.64 -0.52 7.15
C HIS A 82 -12.90 -2.03 7.02
N LEU A 83 -11.99 -2.78 6.40
CA LEU A 83 -12.09 -4.24 6.21
C LEU A 83 -11.26 -5.03 7.24
N TYR A 84 -10.46 -4.35 8.06
CA TYR A 84 -9.65 -4.90 9.15
C TYR A 84 -10.12 -4.32 10.49
#